data_AF-A0AAU8U5U4-F1
#
_entry.id   AF-A0AAU8U5U4-F1
#
_cell.length_a   1.000
_cell.length_b   1.000
_cell.length_c   1.000
_cell.angle_alpha   90.00
_cell.angle_beta   90.00
_cell.angle_gamma   90.00
#
_symmetry.space_group_name_H-M   'P 1'
#
loop_
_entity.id
_entity.type
_entity.pdbx_description
1 polymer ?
#
loop_
_entity_poly.entity_id
_entity_poly.type
_entity_poly.pdbx_seq_one_letter_code
_entity_poly.pdbx_strand_id
1 'polypeptide(L)'
;MQQNPPTKSTNFYGVDGKVETKYFGSRRSDRYIRIYNKKQQLLDVFENQIADKDYWRIEFELKHSRTEEWKNCVEDIHILQPDWSTLDKVDDQMKIYALINQPNFWGKISRNSKYKYKNMIKNISPINLGNQLREQFKAEENRLEYELNFWLGY
;
A
#
# COMPACT_ATOMS: atom_id res chain seq x y z
N MET A 1 14.68 10.04 11.23
CA MET A 1 13.69 9.63 10.21
C MET A 1 12.60 10.69 10.17
N GLN A 2 12.53 11.50 9.10
CA GLN A 2 11.42 12.43 8.92
C GLN A 2 10.12 11.60 8.80
N GLN A 3 9.14 11.87 9.67
CA GLN A 3 7.82 11.29 9.51
C GLN A 3 7.15 11.97 8.31
N ASN A 4 6.90 11.23 7.23
CA ASN A 4 6.09 11.73 6.14
C ASN A 4 4.69 12.12 6.66
N PRO A 5 4.14 13.26 6.22
CA PRO A 5 2.83 13.71 6.66
C PRO A 5 1.78 12.63 6.37
N PRO A 6 0.78 12.46 7.25
CA PRO A 6 -0.26 11.46 7.08
C PRO A 6 -0.96 11.63 5.73
N THR A 7 -0.77 10.65 4.84
CA THR A 7 -1.35 10.67 3.50
C THR A 7 -2.82 10.28 3.56
N LYS A 8 -3.68 11.05 2.88
CA LYS A 8 -5.10 10.70 2.73
C LYS A 8 -5.23 9.36 2.00
N SER A 9 -6.22 8.56 2.35
CA SER A 9 -6.53 7.33 1.62
C SER A 9 -8.03 7.22 1.31
N THR A 10 -8.34 6.54 0.21
CA THR A 10 -9.71 6.27 -0.24
C THR A 10 -9.81 4.80 -0.61
N ASN A 11 -10.82 4.11 -0.07
CA ASN A 11 -11.07 2.70 -0.35
C ASN A 11 -12.36 2.58 -1.18
N PHE A 12 -12.33 1.74 -2.20
CA PHE A 12 -13.48 1.31 -2.99
C PHE A 12 -13.75 -0.15 -2.68
N TYR A 13 -15.01 -0.46 -2.44
CA TYR A 13 -15.46 -1.78 -2.04
C TYR A 13 -16.37 -2.36 -3.12
N GLY A 14 -16.23 -3.65 -3.38
CA GLY A 14 -17.15 -4.40 -4.22
C GLY A 14 -18.51 -4.59 -3.55
N VAL A 15 -19.45 -5.16 -4.29
CA VAL A 15 -20.79 -5.48 -3.78
C VAL A 15 -20.73 -6.49 -2.61
N ASP A 16 -19.70 -7.34 -2.58
CA ASP A 16 -19.44 -8.29 -1.50
C ASP A 16 -18.83 -7.65 -0.23
N GLY A 17 -18.59 -6.34 -0.25
CA GLY A 17 -18.00 -5.58 0.85
C GLY A 17 -16.48 -5.73 0.97
N LYS A 18 -15.81 -6.46 0.07
CA LYS A 18 -14.34 -6.55 0.06
C LYS A 18 -13.75 -5.30 -0.58
N VAL A 19 -12.60 -4.85 -0.08
CA VAL A 19 -11.84 -3.76 -0.73
C VAL A 19 -11.38 -4.27 -2.08
N GLU A 20 -11.66 -3.53 -3.15
CA GLU A 20 -11.19 -3.83 -4.50
C GLU A 20 -10.06 -2.90 -4.93
N THR A 21 -10.15 -1.63 -4.52
CA THR A 21 -9.18 -0.60 -4.87
C THR A 21 -8.94 0.33 -3.70
N LYS A 22 -7.66 0.66 -3.47
CA LYS A 22 -7.22 1.60 -2.45
C LYS A 22 -6.29 2.63 -3.05
N TYR A 23 -6.59 3.89 -2.79
CA TYR A 23 -5.79 5.03 -3.23
C TYR A 23 -5.11 5.69 -2.04
N PHE A 24 -3.88 6.16 -2.25
CA PHE A 24 -3.13 6.97 -1.30
C PHE A 24 -2.67 8.26 -1.97
N GLY A 25 -2.99 9.39 -1.34
CA GLY A 25 -2.69 10.73 -1.84
C GLY A 25 -3.84 11.31 -2.64
N SER A 26 -3.55 12.36 -3.40
CA SER A 26 -4.50 13.00 -4.32
C SER A 26 -4.07 12.72 -5.75
N ARG A 27 -5.01 12.56 -6.68
CA ARG A 27 -4.66 12.45 -8.10
C ARG A 27 -3.91 13.70 -8.61
N ARG A 28 -4.08 14.84 -7.96
CA ARG A 28 -3.40 16.10 -8.30
C ARG A 28 -2.04 16.27 -7.62
N SER A 29 -1.63 15.38 -6.71
CA SER A 29 -0.30 15.47 -6.09
C SER A 29 0.78 14.87 -6.99
N ASP A 30 2.02 15.27 -6.72
CA ASP A 30 3.21 14.78 -7.44
C ASP A 30 3.46 13.28 -7.26
N ARG A 31 2.81 12.69 -6.25
CA ARG A 31 2.81 11.26 -6.01
C ARG A 31 1.39 10.79 -5.67
N TYR A 32 0.96 9.73 -6.34
CA TYR A 32 -0.33 9.09 -6.13
C TYR A 32 -0.18 7.58 -6.27
N ILE A 33 -0.63 6.82 -5.26
CA ILE A 33 -0.43 5.36 -5.23
C ILE A 33 -1.78 4.67 -5.30
N ARG A 34 -1.86 3.61 -6.11
CA ARG A 34 -3.03 2.74 -6.23
C ARG A 34 -2.65 1.31 -5.87
N ILE A 35 -3.47 0.65 -5.05
CA ILE A 35 -3.42 -0.79 -4.82
C ILE A 35 -4.77 -1.35 -5.22
N TYR A 36 -4.82 -2.20 -6.24
CA TYR A 36 -6.10 -2.68 -6.76
C TYR A 36 -6.04 -4.11 -7.27
N ASN A 37 -7.20 -4.76 -7.31
CA ASN A 37 -7.38 -6.07 -7.89
C ASN A 37 -7.27 -5.98 -9.42
N LYS A 38 -6.09 -6.27 -9.95
CA LYS A 38 -5.79 -6.19 -11.39
C LYS A 38 -6.49 -7.29 -12.17
N LYS A 39 -6.77 -8.44 -11.54
CA LYS A 39 -7.57 -9.50 -12.15
C LYS A 39 -8.95 -9.00 -12.53
N GLN A 40 -9.66 -8.41 -11.56
CA GLN A 40 -11.01 -7.90 -11.78
C GLN A 40 -11.00 -6.81 -12.87
N GLN A 41 -10.07 -5.86 -12.78
CA GLN A 41 -9.93 -4.81 -13.79
C GLN A 41 -9.68 -5.37 -15.20
N LEU A 42 -8.94 -6.48 -15.33
CA LEU A 42 -8.69 -7.10 -16.62
C LEU A 42 -9.91 -7.86 -17.13
N LEU A 43 -10.63 -8.60 -16.28
CA LEU A 43 -11.88 -9.27 -16.65
C LEU A 43 -12.95 -8.29 -17.15
N ASP A 44 -12.98 -7.08 -16.58
CA ASP A 44 -13.92 -6.03 -17.01
C ASP A 44 -13.60 -5.45 -18.40
N VAL A 45 -12.34 -5.58 -18.87
CA VAL A 45 -11.84 -4.96 -20.12
C VAL A 45 -11.53 -5.99 -21.21
N PHE A 46 -11.06 -7.17 -20.81
CA PHE A 46 -10.58 -8.25 -21.68
C PHE A 46 -11.11 -9.59 -21.16
N GLU A 47 -11.55 -10.48 -22.06
CA GLU A 47 -12.01 -11.84 -21.71
C GLU A 47 -10.84 -12.81 -21.34
N ASN A 48 -9.64 -12.28 -21.08
CA ASN A 48 -8.47 -13.10 -20.78
C ASN A 48 -8.48 -13.54 -19.31
N GLN A 49 -8.51 -14.86 -19.10
CA GLN A 49 -8.47 -15.45 -17.77
C GLN A 49 -7.03 -15.51 -17.26
N ILE A 50 -6.72 -14.71 -16.25
CA ILE A 50 -5.49 -14.88 -15.46
C ILE A 50 -5.67 -16.14 -14.60
N ALA A 51 -4.73 -17.09 -14.74
CA ALA A 51 -4.75 -18.36 -14.02
C ALA A 51 -4.62 -18.17 -12.50
N ASP A 52 -3.84 -17.17 -12.06
CA ASP A 52 -3.64 -16.89 -10.64
C ASP A 52 -4.95 -16.49 -9.95
N LYS A 53 -5.18 -17.09 -8.78
CA LYS A 53 -6.35 -16.79 -7.96
C LYS A 53 -6.39 -15.32 -7.54
N ASP A 54 -5.25 -14.81 -7.05
CA ASP A 54 -5.09 -13.47 -6.52
C ASP A 54 -4.08 -12.69 -7.38
N TYR A 55 -4.51 -11.63 -8.06
CA TYR A 55 -3.63 -10.80 -8.88
C TYR A 55 -3.88 -9.31 -8.61
N TRP A 56 -2.99 -8.75 -7.80
CA TRP A 56 -3.07 -7.37 -7.31
C TRP A 56 -1.93 -6.54 -7.91
N ARG A 57 -2.22 -5.27 -8.22
CA ARG A 57 -1.21 -4.31 -8.67
C ARG A 57 -1.04 -3.19 -7.66
N ILE A 58 0.22 -2.83 -7.41
CA ILE A 58 0.61 -1.60 -6.75
C ILE A 58 1.16 -0.68 -7.85
N GLU A 59 0.61 0.51 -7.97
CA GLU A 59 0.93 1.46 -9.03
C GLU A 59 1.34 2.79 -8.43
N PHE A 60 2.49 3.30 -8.87
CA PHE A 60 3.06 4.58 -8.44
C PHE A 60 2.94 5.57 -9.60
N GLU A 61 2.09 6.57 -9.44
CA GLU A 61 1.97 7.68 -10.38
C GLU A 61 2.83 8.83 -9.84
N LEU A 62 3.93 9.11 -10.54
CA LEU A 62 4.89 10.19 -10.23
C LEU A 62 4.71 11.33 -11.24
N LYS A 63 4.77 12.58 -10.79
CA LYS A 63 4.61 13.78 -11.62
C LYS A 63 5.59 14.86 -11.18
N HIS A 64 5.80 15.84 -12.06
CA HIS A 64 6.65 17.00 -11.81
C HIS A 64 8.03 16.57 -11.29
N SER A 65 8.56 17.20 -10.25
CA SER A 65 9.89 16.87 -9.70
C SER A 65 10.02 15.43 -9.21
N ARG A 66 8.93 14.73 -8.89
CA ARG A 66 8.98 13.33 -8.43
C ARG A 66 9.35 12.35 -9.53
N THR A 67 9.27 12.74 -10.82
CA THR A 67 9.73 11.88 -11.92
C THR A 67 11.24 11.77 -11.96
N GLU A 68 11.97 12.82 -11.53
CA GLU A 68 13.44 12.79 -11.45
C GLU A 68 13.91 11.93 -10.25
N GLU A 69 13.08 11.85 -9.21
CA GLU A 69 13.35 11.09 -7.99
C GLU A 69 12.77 9.65 -8.03
N TRP A 70 12.46 9.12 -9.21
CA TRP A 70 11.75 7.84 -9.36
C TRP A 70 12.47 6.66 -8.69
N LYS A 71 13.81 6.70 -8.61
CA LYS A 71 14.63 5.68 -7.95
C LYS A 71 14.29 5.49 -6.47
N ASN A 72 13.81 6.53 -5.80
CA ASN A 72 13.48 6.49 -4.37
C ASN A 72 11.97 6.34 -4.12
N CYS A 73 11.15 6.14 -5.16
CA CYS A 73 9.70 6.22 -5.05
C CYS A 73 9.06 5.10 -4.20
N VAL A 74 9.81 4.05 -3.87
CA VAL A 74 9.36 2.91 -3.07
C VAL A 74 9.89 2.91 -1.63
N GLU A 75 10.80 3.84 -1.27
CA GLU A 75 11.55 3.77 -0.01
C GLU A 75 10.68 3.90 1.26
N ASP A 76 9.66 4.73 1.20
CA ASP A 76 8.78 5.05 2.33
C ASP A 76 7.50 4.20 2.36
N ILE A 77 7.41 3.16 1.52
CA ILE A 77 6.26 2.25 1.49
C ILE A 77 6.41 1.17 2.56
N HIS A 78 5.38 1.10 3.40
CA HIS A 78 5.17 -0.01 4.32
C HIS A 78 3.88 -0.73 3.97
N ILE A 79 4.01 -1.94 3.42
CA ILE A 79 2.88 -2.82 3.15
C ILE A 79 2.97 -3.94 4.18
N LEU A 80 2.18 -3.77 5.22
CA LEU A 80 2.18 -4.61 6.40
C LEU A 80 0.93 -5.50 6.40
N GLN A 81 1.12 -6.76 6.77
CA GLN A 81 0.06 -7.67 7.16
C GLN A 81 0.17 -7.89 8.67
N PRO A 82 -0.52 -7.06 9.47
CA PRO A 82 -0.40 -7.12 10.93
C PRO A 82 -0.94 -8.45 11.44
N ASP A 83 -0.15 -9.14 12.26
CA ASP A 83 -0.58 -10.35 12.95
C ASP A 83 -0.93 -10.02 14.39
N TRP A 84 -2.23 -9.79 14.61
CA TRP A 84 -2.76 -9.48 15.93
C TRP A 84 -2.53 -10.61 16.94
N SER A 85 -2.33 -11.86 16.50
CA SER A 85 -2.15 -13.01 17.39
C SER A 85 -0.79 -13.04 18.08
N THR A 86 0.19 -12.28 17.56
CA THR A 86 1.55 -12.19 18.12
C THR A 86 1.66 -11.36 19.40
N LEU A 87 0.58 -10.68 19.81
CA LEU A 87 0.59 -9.83 21.01
C LEU A 87 0.36 -10.65 22.28
N ASP A 88 1.05 -10.30 23.36
CA ASP A 88 0.92 -11.02 24.64
C ASP A 88 -0.45 -10.81 25.32
N LYS A 89 -1.06 -9.63 25.14
CA LYS A 89 -2.28 -9.23 25.85
C LYS A 89 -3.52 -9.47 25.00
N VAL A 90 -4.38 -10.40 25.43
CA VAL A 90 -5.66 -10.74 24.79
C VAL A 90 -6.53 -9.50 24.52
N ASP A 91 -6.59 -8.55 25.46
CA ASP A 91 -7.32 -7.29 25.26
C ASP A 91 -6.79 -6.46 24.07
N ASP A 92 -5.46 -6.41 23.90
CA ASP A 92 -4.84 -5.66 22.80
C ASP A 92 -5.00 -6.45 21.48
N GLN A 93 -4.95 -7.80 21.52
CA GLN A 93 -5.29 -8.65 20.37
C GLN A 93 -6.72 -8.36 19.87
N MET A 94 -7.71 -8.43 20.75
CA MET A 94 -9.12 -8.21 20.41
C MET A 94 -9.36 -6.80 19.86
N LYS A 95 -8.75 -5.78 20.48
CA LYS A 95 -8.88 -4.39 20.03
C LYS A 95 -8.24 -4.19 18.66
N ILE A 96 -7.05 -4.73 18.43
CA ILE A 96 -6.40 -4.61 17.13
C ILE A 96 -7.17 -5.38 16.05
N TYR A 97 -7.65 -6.59 16.35
CA TYR A 97 -8.52 -7.33 15.46
C TYR A 97 -9.75 -6.51 15.07
N ALA A 98 -10.45 -5.91 16.04
CA ALA A 98 -11.59 -5.05 15.76
C ALA A 98 -11.19 -3.82 14.91
N LEU A 99 -10.09 -3.14 15.24
CA LEU A 99 -9.64 -1.95 14.51
C LEU A 99 -9.17 -2.24 13.07
N ILE A 100 -8.62 -3.43 12.80
CA ILE A 100 -8.20 -3.85 11.47
C ILE A 100 -9.41 -4.22 10.62
N ASN A 101 -10.32 -5.02 11.15
CA ASN A 101 -11.46 -5.56 10.39
C ASN A 101 -12.63 -4.57 10.29
N GLN A 102 -12.73 -3.61 11.22
CA GLN A 102 -13.86 -2.68 11.33
C GLN A 102 -13.33 -1.24 11.51
N PRO A 103 -13.04 -0.52 10.41
CA PRO A 103 -12.41 0.80 10.46
C PRO A 103 -13.22 1.86 11.21
N ASN A 104 -14.54 1.69 11.34
CA ASN A 104 -15.43 2.57 12.09
C ASN A 104 -15.06 2.67 13.59
N PHE A 105 -14.43 1.65 14.18
CA PHE A 105 -13.99 1.68 15.58
C PHE A 105 -12.88 2.69 15.82
N TRP A 106 -12.08 3.05 14.80
CA TRP A 106 -11.12 4.14 14.95
C TRP A 106 -11.82 5.44 15.35
N GLY A 107 -13.05 5.70 14.88
CA GLY A 107 -13.83 6.88 15.26
C GLY A 107 -14.21 6.92 16.75
N LYS A 108 -14.30 5.76 17.40
CA LYS A 108 -14.82 5.60 18.77
C LYS A 108 -13.75 5.63 19.86
N ILE A 109 -12.47 5.63 19.49
CA ILE A 109 -11.35 5.59 20.44
C ILE A 109 -10.65 6.95 20.58
N SER A 110 -10.04 7.19 21.75
CA SER A 110 -9.30 8.42 22.06
C SER A 110 -8.09 8.63 21.14
N ARG A 111 -7.63 9.88 20.99
CA ARG A 111 -6.42 10.21 20.22
C ARG A 111 -5.18 9.43 20.69
N ASN A 112 -5.02 9.28 22.00
CA ASN A 112 -3.88 8.54 22.58
C ASN A 112 -3.96 7.05 22.27
N SER A 113 -5.16 6.46 22.37
CA SER A 113 -5.41 5.08 21.97
C SER A 113 -5.15 4.87 20.47
N LYS A 114 -5.54 5.82 19.61
CA LYS A 114 -5.23 5.77 18.17
C LYS A 114 -3.73 5.67 17.93
N TYR A 115 -2.94 6.47 18.64
CA TYR A 115 -1.49 6.46 18.51
C TYR A 115 -0.88 5.13 19.00
N LYS A 116 -1.29 4.65 20.18
CA LYS A 116 -0.87 3.34 20.74
C LYS A 116 -1.11 2.22 19.73
N TYR A 117 -2.34 2.07 19.25
CA TYR A 117 -2.71 0.95 18.38
C TYR A 117 -2.13 1.07 16.98
N LYS A 118 -1.96 2.28 16.42
CA LYS A 118 -1.22 2.47 15.16
C LYS A 118 0.23 2.00 15.26
N ASN A 119 0.90 2.30 16.38
CA ASN A 119 2.28 1.87 16.58
C ASN A 119 2.37 0.36 16.79
N MET A 120 1.44 -0.23 17.53
CA MET A 120 1.37 -1.69 17.68
C MET A 120 1.19 -2.37 16.32
N ILE A 121 0.20 -1.95 15.52
CA ILE A 121 -0.07 -2.48 14.18
C ILE A 121 1.18 -2.43 13.27
N LYS A 122 1.99 -1.37 13.37
CA LYS A 122 3.24 -1.26 12.61
C LYS A 122 4.29 -2.31 12.99
N ASN A 123 4.33 -2.71 14.25
CA ASN A 123 5.40 -3.54 14.81
C ASN A 123 5.06 -5.04 14.82
N ILE A 124 3.79 -5.41 14.69
CA ILE A 124 3.31 -6.81 14.74
C ILE A 124 3.20 -7.48 13.36
N SER A 125 3.86 -6.93 12.34
CA SER A 125 3.74 -7.44 10.98
C SER A 125 4.90 -8.39 10.66
N PRO A 126 4.69 -9.73 10.67
CA PRO A 126 5.75 -10.68 10.33
C PRO A 126 6.18 -10.56 8.86
N ILE A 127 5.28 -10.08 8.00
CA ILE A 127 5.52 -9.87 6.58
C ILE A 127 5.52 -8.36 6.30
N ASN A 128 6.58 -7.86 5.67
CA ASN A 128 6.62 -6.51 5.12
C ASN A 128 6.93 -6.60 3.62
N LEU A 129 5.88 -6.59 2.80
CA LEU A 129 6.01 -6.63 1.33
C LEU A 129 6.76 -5.40 0.80
N GLY A 130 6.84 -4.31 1.57
CA GLY A 130 7.65 -3.15 1.23
C GLY A 130 9.15 -3.46 1.14
N ASN A 131 9.66 -4.43 1.90
CA ASN A 131 11.07 -4.85 1.79
C ASN A 131 11.31 -5.57 0.46
N GLN A 132 10.46 -6.56 0.16
CA GLN A 132 10.53 -7.32 -1.09
C GLN A 132 10.36 -6.40 -2.31
N LEU A 133 9.43 -5.44 -2.25
CA LEU A 133 9.24 -4.46 -3.31
C LEU A 133 10.51 -3.64 -3.57
N ARG A 134 11.18 -3.17 -2.51
CA ARG A 134 12.42 -2.39 -2.64
C ARG A 134 13.56 -3.22 -3.22
N GLU A 135 13.69 -4.47 -2.79
CA GLU A 135 14.69 -5.41 -3.32
C GLU A 135 14.48 -5.67 -4.81
N GLN A 136 13.25 -6.01 -5.21
CA GLN A 136 12.91 -6.26 -6.62
C GLN A 136 13.07 -5.00 -7.48
N PHE A 137 12.62 -3.84 -6.97
CA PHE A 137 12.77 -2.58 -7.68
C PHE A 137 14.24 -2.22 -7.92
N LYS A 138 15.10 -2.42 -6.91
CA LYS A 138 16.54 -2.18 -7.02
C LYS A 138 17.23 -3.14 -7.99
N ALA A 139 16.78 -4.39 -8.07
CA ALA A 139 17.30 -5.36 -9.03
C ALA A 139 16.99 -4.95 -10.48
N GLU A 140 15.86 -4.29 -10.72
CA GLU A 140 15.41 -3.83 -12.04
C GLU A 140 15.81 -2.38 -12.35
N GLU A 141 16.42 -1.66 -11.41
CA GLU A 141 16.70 -0.21 -11.52
C GLU A 141 17.51 0.13 -12.78
N ASN A 142 18.58 -0.62 -13.05
CA ASN A 142 19.42 -0.40 -14.23
C ASN A 142 18.66 -0.64 -15.56
N ARG A 143 17.75 -1.62 -15.57
CA ARG A 143 16.92 -1.92 -16.75
C ARG A 143 15.93 -0.78 -17.00
N LEU A 144 15.27 -0.31 -15.94
CA LEU A 144 14.33 0.81 -16.00
C LEU A 144 15.03 2.10 -16.41
N GLU A 145 16.23 2.38 -15.89
CA GLU A 145 17.03 3.54 -16.28
C GLU A 145 17.42 3.48 -17.77
N TYR A 146 17.82 2.30 -18.26
CA TYR A 146 18.09 2.10 -19.68
C TYR A 146 16.84 2.34 -20.55
N GLU A 147 15.69 1.78 -20.17
CA GLU A 147 14.42 1.99 -20.87
C GLU A 147 14.02 3.48 -20.89
N LEU A 148 14.24 4.22 -19.79
CA LEU A 148 13.97 5.66 -19.73
C LEU A 148 14.93 6.47 -20.61
N ASN A 149 16.24 6.19 -20.55
CA ASN A 149 17.25 6.87 -21.35
C ASN A 149 17.00 6.71 -22.85
N PHE A 150 16.56 5.53 -23.28
CA PHE A 150 16.15 5.27 -24.66
C PHE A 150 15.10 6.26 -25.16
N TRP A 151 14.08 6.57 -24.35
CA TRP A 151 13.04 7.54 -24.73
C TRP A 151 13.49 9.00 -24.62
N LEU A 152 14.43 9.30 -23.73
CA LEU A 152 14.98 10.64 -23.52
C LEU A 152 16.10 11.00 -24.51
N GLY A 153 16.61 10.02 -25.27
CA GLY A 153 17.67 10.21 -26.25
C GLY A 153 19.07 10.33 -25.64
N TYR A 154 19.28 9.71 -24.47
CA TYR A 154 20.59 9.58 -23.81
C TYR A 154 21.26 8.24 -24.12
#